data_AF-A0A822CW64-F1
#
_entry.id   AF-A0A822CW64-F1
#
_cell.length_a   1.000
_cell.length_b   1.000
_cell.length_c   1.000
_cell.angle_alpha   90.00
_cell.angle_beta   90.00
_cell.angle_gamma   90.00
#
_symmetry.space_group_name_H-M   'P 1'
#
loop_
_entity.id
_entity.type
_entity.pdbx_description
1 polymer ?
#
loop_
_entity_poly.entity_id
_entity_poly.type
_entity_poly.pdbx_seq_one_letter_code
_entity_poly.pdbx_strand_id
1 'polypeptide(L)'
;METRTVTQFHFLTWGELNNPPSAKVLLDFRRKVNKCFRGRSSPIIVHCNDGVGRTGTYILLDIVLNRICKGAREINIAATLEHIRDQRAKMVKTKDHFEFVFVAVAEEVTYLLKALPQ
;
A
#
# COMPACT_ATOMS: atom_id res chain seq x y z
N MET A 1 -25.91 22.72 7.97
CA MET A 1 -24.46 22.46 7.92
C MET A 1 -24.29 20.98 8.20
N GLU A 2 -23.69 20.21 7.29
CA GLU A 2 -23.44 18.78 7.50
C GLU A 2 -22.03 18.62 8.06
N THR A 3 -21.88 17.86 9.15
CA THR A 3 -20.58 17.57 9.77
C THR A 3 -20.15 16.17 9.39
N ARG A 4 -18.87 15.99 9.05
CA ARG A 4 -18.28 14.68 8.75
C ARG A 4 -17.03 14.45 9.60
N THR A 5 -16.94 13.27 10.19
CA THR A 5 -15.73 12.83 10.90
C THR A 5 -14.76 12.19 9.92
N VAL A 6 -13.50 12.64 9.94
CA VAL A 6 -12.42 12.07 9.11
C VAL A 6 -11.33 11.51 10.03
N THR A 7 -10.80 10.34 9.70
CA THR A 7 -9.63 9.78 10.37
C THR A 7 -8.41 9.92 9.47
N GLN A 8 -7.43 10.71 9.90
CA GLN A 8 -6.15 10.86 9.20
C GLN A 8 -5.13 9.88 9.79
N PHE A 9 -4.53 9.07 8.93
CA PHE A 9 -3.39 8.24 9.28
C PHE A 9 -2.11 8.88 8.74
N HIS A 10 -1.15 9.17 9.63
CA HIS A 10 0.10 9.84 9.26
C HIS A 10 1.30 8.93 9.51
N PHE A 11 1.99 8.53 8.43
CA PHE A 11 3.21 7.74 8.49
C PHE A 11 4.45 8.65 8.52
N LEU A 12 5.05 8.80 9.71
CA LEU A 12 6.08 9.83 9.96
C LEU A 12 7.51 9.42 9.59
N THR A 13 7.78 8.12 9.43
CA THR A 13 9.15 7.59 9.31
C THR A 13 9.57 7.28 7.86
N TRP A 14 8.81 7.75 6.86
CA TRP A 14 9.13 7.54 5.44
C TRP A 14 9.73 8.79 4.81
N GLY A 15 11.07 8.85 4.78
CA GLY A 15 11.83 9.90 4.10
C GLY A 15 11.56 9.93 2.58
N GLU A 16 11.67 11.10 1.95
CA GLU A 16 11.22 11.28 0.55
C GLU A 16 12.00 10.44 -0.46
N LEU A 17 13.31 10.31 -0.26
CA LEU A 17 14.23 9.59 -1.15
C LEU A 17 14.50 8.16 -0.71
N ASN A 18 13.97 7.75 0.45
CA ASN A 18 14.28 6.46 1.07
C ASN A 18 13.05 5.56 1.10
N ASN A 19 13.29 4.28 1.38
CA ASN A 19 12.25 3.35 1.79
C ASN A 19 11.91 3.51 3.28
N PRO A 20 10.75 3.02 3.74
CA PRO A 20 10.49 2.87 5.15
C PRO A 20 11.59 2.05 5.84
N PRO A 21 11.88 2.29 7.13
CA PRO A 21 12.94 1.58 7.85
C PRO A 21 12.70 0.07 7.96
N SER A 22 11.44 -0.36 7.82
CA SER A 22 11.06 -1.78 7.79
C SER A 22 9.72 -1.93 7.07
N ALA A 23 9.60 -2.98 6.25
CA ALA A 23 8.32 -3.35 5.63
C ALA A 23 7.25 -3.68 6.69
N LYS A 24 7.62 -4.36 7.78
CA LYS A 24 6.74 -4.60 8.92
C LYS A 24 5.99 -3.36 9.40
N VAL A 25 6.69 -2.23 9.57
CA VAL A 25 6.10 -0.99 10.09
C VAL A 25 5.06 -0.44 9.11
N LEU A 26 5.33 -0.51 7.81
CA LEU A 26 4.36 -0.10 6.78
C LEU A 26 3.17 -1.06 6.71
N LEU A 27 3.41 -2.36 6.82
CA LEU A 27 2.35 -3.38 6.85
C LEU A 27 1.44 -3.22 8.07
N ASP A 28 2.01 -2.97 9.25
CA ASP A 28 1.27 -2.67 10.48
C ASP A 28 0.42 -1.39 10.34
N PHE A 29 0.99 -0.34 9.74
CA PHE A 29 0.25 0.89 9.42
C PHE A 29 -0.91 0.60 8.47
N ARG A 30 -0.66 -0.14 7.38
CA ARG A 30 -1.68 -0.54 6.40
C ARG A 30 -2.83 -1.32 7.06
N ARG A 31 -2.53 -2.28 7.95
CA ARG A 31 -3.58 -3.03 8.68
C ARG A 31 -4.45 -2.12 9.54
N LYS A 32 -3.89 -1.08 10.18
CA LYS A 32 -4.66 -0.08 10.94
C LYS A 32 -5.57 0.76 10.03
N VAL A 33 -5.05 1.22 8.88
CA VAL A 33 -5.84 1.95 7.87
C VAL A 33 -7.01 1.11 7.41
N ASN A 34 -6.75 -0.14 6.99
CA ASN A 34 -7.78 -1.03 6.43
C ASN A 34 -8.81 -1.48 7.48
N LYS A 35 -8.43 -1.59 8.77
CA LYS A 35 -9.38 -1.86 9.87
C LYS A 35 -10.34 -0.70 10.13
N CYS A 36 -9.90 0.54 9.90
CA CYS A 36 -10.76 1.73 10.04
C CYS A 36 -11.64 1.98 8.82
N PHE A 37 -11.27 1.46 7.65
CA PHE A 37 -12.06 1.59 6.44
C PHE A 37 -13.26 0.62 6.45
N ARG A 38 -14.47 1.16 6.66
CA ARG A 38 -15.70 0.36 6.86
C ARG A 38 -16.72 0.45 5.72
N GLY A 39 -16.46 1.16 4.61
CA GLY A 39 -17.50 1.51 3.64
C GLY A 39 -17.08 1.43 2.18
N ARG A 40 -18.01 1.11 1.28
CA ARG A 40 -17.82 1.09 -0.19
C ARG A 40 -18.15 2.44 -0.87
N SER A 41 -18.60 3.44 -0.11
CA SER A 41 -19.21 4.67 -0.62
C SER A 41 -18.25 5.86 -0.77
N SER A 42 -17.01 5.76 -0.28
CA SER A 42 -16.02 6.85 -0.38
C SER A 42 -14.60 6.30 -0.58
N PRO A 43 -13.74 6.96 -1.38
CA PRO A 43 -12.35 6.54 -1.55
C PRO A 43 -11.49 6.85 -0.32
N ILE A 44 -10.39 6.12 -0.16
CA ILE A 44 -9.30 6.50 0.76
C ILE A 44 -8.41 7.51 0.04
N ILE A 45 -8.18 8.66 0.68
CA ILE A 45 -7.22 9.66 0.19
C ILE A 45 -5.82 9.25 0.65
N VAL A 46 -4.90 9.06 -0.29
CA VAL A 46 -3.48 8.80 -0.03
C VAL A 46 -2.66 9.90 -0.67
N HIS A 47 -1.79 10.55 0.11
CA HIS A 47 -0.89 11.58 -0.40
C HIS A 47 0.49 11.51 0.27
N CYS A 48 1.46 12.18 -0.34
CA CYS A 48 2.76 12.50 0.26
C CYS A 48 3.06 13.98 -0.01
N ASN A 49 4.21 14.27 -0.63
CA ASN A 49 4.55 15.61 -1.13
C ASN A 49 4.06 15.80 -2.59
N ASP A 50 4.59 15.02 -3.54
CA ASP A 50 4.20 15.09 -4.97
C ASP A 50 3.00 14.18 -5.33
N GLY A 51 2.59 13.30 -4.41
CA GLY A 51 1.55 12.31 -4.64
C GLY A 51 1.95 11.25 -5.67
N VAL A 52 3.25 10.95 -5.81
CA VAL A 52 3.77 10.04 -6.83
C VAL A 52 4.62 8.92 -6.24
N GLY A 53 5.69 9.27 -5.51
CA GLY A 53 6.67 8.29 -4.99
C GLY A 53 6.05 7.41 -3.91
N ARG A 54 6.03 7.92 -2.67
CA ARG A 54 5.50 7.22 -1.48
C ARG A 54 4.02 6.84 -1.66
N THR A 55 3.24 7.74 -2.25
CA THR A 55 1.83 7.49 -2.60
C THR A 55 1.67 6.30 -3.53
N GLY A 56 2.38 6.28 -4.65
CA GLY A 56 2.31 5.18 -5.61
C GLY A 56 2.77 3.85 -4.99
N THR A 57 3.83 3.88 -4.19
CA THR A 57 4.36 2.68 -3.52
C THR A 57 3.35 2.09 -2.54
N TYR A 58 2.72 2.95 -1.72
CA TYR A 58 1.68 2.51 -0.79
C TYR A 58 0.45 1.95 -1.52
N ILE A 59 -0.02 2.63 -2.57
CA ILE A 59 -1.17 2.19 -3.37
C ILE A 59 -0.87 0.85 -4.07
N LEU A 60 0.30 0.72 -4.70
CA LEU A 60 0.71 -0.51 -5.37
C LEU A 60 0.74 -1.69 -4.39
N LEU A 61 1.37 -1.50 -3.23
CA LEU A 61 1.40 -2.50 -2.16
C LEU A 61 -0.02 -2.88 -1.70
N ASP A 62 -0.89 -1.89 -1.47
CA ASP A 62 -2.25 -2.15 -1.02
C ASP A 62 -3.08 -2.94 -2.04
N ILE A 63 -3.01 -2.58 -3.33
CA ILE A 63 -3.71 -3.30 -4.40
C ILE A 63 -3.22 -4.75 -4.48
N VAL A 64 -1.90 -4.95 -4.50
CA VAL A 64 -1.30 -6.28 -4.61
C VAL A 64 -1.71 -7.17 -3.43
N LEU A 65 -1.56 -6.69 -2.21
CA LEU A 65 -1.93 -7.46 -1.01
C LEU A 65 -3.45 -7.71 -0.95
N ASN A 66 -4.28 -6.75 -1.37
CA ASN A 66 -5.73 -6.97 -1.44
C ASN A 66 -6.11 -8.05 -2.47
N ARG A 67 -5.39 -8.15 -3.60
CA ARG A 67 -5.60 -9.24 -4.57
C ARG A 67 -5.21 -10.59 -3.97
N ILE A 68 -4.07 -10.67 -3.29
CA ILE A 68 -3.60 -11.89 -2.59
C ILE A 68 -4.63 -12.33 -1.56
N CYS A 69 -5.08 -11.44 -0.68
CA CYS A 69 -6.08 -11.76 0.35
C CYS A 69 -7.44 -12.17 -0.22
N LYS A 70 -7.76 -11.79 -1.46
CA LYS A 70 -8.97 -12.22 -2.18
C LYS A 70 -8.78 -13.53 -2.94
N GLY A 71 -7.65 -14.21 -2.79
CA GLY A 71 -7.38 -15.51 -3.40
C GLY A 71 -6.90 -15.45 -4.84
N ALA A 72 -6.31 -14.34 -5.27
CA ALA A 72 -5.68 -14.27 -6.59
C ALA A 72 -4.57 -15.35 -6.71
N ARG A 73 -4.67 -16.18 -7.75
CA ARG A 73 -3.70 -17.27 -8.01
C ARG A 73 -2.38 -16.75 -8.59
N GLU A 74 -2.45 -15.65 -9.33
CA GLU A 74 -1.31 -15.03 -9.98
C GLU A 74 -1.30 -13.53 -9.68
N ILE A 75 -0.11 -13.00 -9.43
CA ILE A 75 0.13 -11.60 -9.13
C ILE A 75 1.24 -11.10 -10.05
N ASN A 76 0.90 -10.14 -10.91
CA ASN A 76 1.88 -9.39 -11.69
C ASN A 76 1.99 -7.97 -11.14
N ILE A 77 3.03 -7.72 -10.33
CA ILE A 77 3.27 -6.43 -9.68
C ILE A 77 3.63 -5.36 -10.72
N ALA A 78 4.38 -5.71 -11.78
CA ALA A 78 4.74 -4.78 -12.85
C ALA A 78 3.51 -4.32 -13.65
N ALA A 79 2.65 -5.25 -14.06
CA ALA A 79 1.39 -4.90 -14.72
C ALA A 79 0.46 -4.09 -13.81
N THR A 80 0.48 -4.34 -12.50
CA THR A 80 -0.27 -3.52 -11.54
C THR A 80 0.31 -2.11 -11.43
N LEU A 81 1.64 -1.97 -11.51
CA LEU A 81 2.31 -0.66 -11.58
C LEU A 81 1.94 0.11 -12.86
N GLU A 82 1.98 -0.55 -14.02
CA GLU A 82 1.55 0.04 -15.29
C GLU A 82 0.10 0.52 -15.19
N HIS A 83 -0.79 -0.33 -14.67
CA HIS A 83 -2.20 0.02 -14.49
C HIS A 83 -2.43 1.26 -13.59
N ILE A 84 -1.66 1.44 -12.52
CA ILE A 84 -1.78 2.67 -11.69
C ILE A 84 -1.11 3.88 -12.36
N ARG A 85 -0.12 3.67 -13.23
CA ARG A 85 0.51 4.73 -14.03
C ARG A 85 -0.40 5.26 -15.14
N ASP A 86 -1.28 4.42 -15.67
CA ASP A 86 -2.34 4.84 -16.60
C ASP A 86 -3.34 5.81 -15.94
N GLN A 87 -3.55 5.70 -14.63
CA GLN A 87 -4.47 6.56 -13.87
C GLN A 87 -3.79 7.82 -13.32
N ARG A 88 -2.49 7.74 -12.98
CA ARG A 88 -1.68 8.89 -12.59
C ARG A 88 -0.24 8.67 -13.02
N ALA A 89 0.22 9.53 -13.92
CA ALA A 89 1.57 9.43 -14.46
C ALA A 89 2.64 9.36 -13.36
N LYS A 90 3.68 8.56 -13.63
CA LYS A 90 4.91 8.43 -12.83
C LYS A 90 4.76 7.76 -11.45
N MET A 91 3.59 7.23 -11.08
CA MET A 91 3.40 6.48 -9.81
C MET A 91 4.57 5.51 -9.55
N VAL A 92 5.06 5.47 -8.31
CA VAL A 92 6.32 4.77 -7.92
C VAL A 92 7.51 5.36 -8.68
N LYS A 93 8.19 6.32 -8.04
CA LYS A 93 9.17 7.21 -8.69
C LYS A 93 10.54 6.56 -8.90
N THR A 94 10.98 5.71 -7.99
CA THR A 94 12.33 5.13 -8.00
C THR A 94 12.29 3.61 -8.07
N LYS A 95 13.40 3.01 -8.54
CA LYS A 95 13.61 1.56 -8.52
C LYS A 95 13.51 1.01 -7.09
N ASP A 96 14.13 1.69 -6.13
CA ASP A 96 14.14 1.28 -4.73
C ASP A 96 12.74 1.20 -4.12
N HIS A 97 11.86 2.15 -4.49
CA HIS A 97 10.45 2.13 -4.10
C HIS A 97 9.71 0.94 -4.71
N PHE A 98 10.01 0.59 -5.96
CA PHE A 98 9.42 -0.57 -6.62
C PHE A 98 9.91 -1.89 -6.00
N GLU A 99 11.22 -2.05 -5.78
CA GLU A 99 11.83 -3.21 -5.12
C GLU A 99 11.29 -3.40 -3.71
N PHE A 100 11.08 -2.32 -2.96
CA PHE A 100 10.50 -2.38 -1.63
C PHE A 100 9.10 -3.01 -1.61
N VAL A 101 8.30 -2.83 -2.66
CA VAL A 101 6.99 -3.50 -2.75
C VAL A 101 7.16 -5.01 -2.78
N PHE A 102 8.15 -5.55 -3.51
CA PHE A 102 8.41 -6.99 -3.51
C PHE A 102 8.82 -7.50 -2.13
N VAL A 103 9.70 -6.76 -1.43
CA VAL A 103 10.11 -7.09 -0.05
C VAL A 103 8.90 -7.13 0.88
N ALA A 104 8.05 -6.09 0.85
CA ALA A 104 6.88 -6.02 1.71
C ALA A 104 5.83 -7.09 1.38
N VAL A 105 5.63 -7.41 0.10
CA VAL A 105 4.72 -8.50 -0.31
C VAL A 105 5.23 -9.85 0.18
N ALA A 106 6.52 -10.15 0.01
CA ALA A 106 7.11 -11.40 0.47
C ALA A 106 7.01 -11.56 1.99
N GLU A 107 7.26 -10.48 2.74
CA GLU A 107 7.12 -10.48 4.20
C GLU A 107 5.67 -10.72 4.64
N GLU A 108 4.69 -10.05 4.00
CA GLU A 108 3.28 -10.24 4.34
C GLU A 108 2.80 -11.65 4.01
N VAL A 109 3.16 -12.20 2.85
CA VAL A 109 2.80 -13.58 2.47
C VAL A 109 3.40 -14.58 3.47
N THR A 110 4.67 -14.39 3.85
CA THR A 110 5.32 -15.23 4.86
C THR A 110 4.60 -15.16 6.20
N TYR A 111 4.17 -13.96 6.62
CA TYR A 111 3.39 -13.78 7.84
C TYR A 111 2.03 -14.49 7.76
N LEU A 112 1.31 -14.36 6.65
CA LEU A 112 -0.01 -14.98 6.45
C LEU A 112 0.09 -16.51 6.46
N LEU A 113 1.08 -17.10 5.80
CA LEU A 113 1.29 -18.55 5.79
C LEU A 113 1.57 -19.10 7.19
N LYS A 114 2.34 -18.39 8.01
CA LYS A 114 2.60 -18.77 9.41
C LYS A 114 1.38 -18.65 10.32
N ALA A 115 0.40 -17.82 9.95
CA ALA A 115 -0.81 -17.59 10.71
C ALA A 115 -1.96 -18.56 10.36
N LEU A 116 -1.78 -19.41 9.33
CA LEU A 116 -2.76 -20.45 9.00
C LEU A 116 -2.78 -21.52 10.10
N PRO A 117 -3.97 -21.98 10.54
CA PRO A 117 -4.07 -23.12 11.44
C PRO A 117 -3.40 -24.35 10.81
N GLN A 118 -2.58 -25.06 11.59
CA GLN A 118 -2.02 -26.36 11.17
C GLN A 118 -3.06 -27.47 11.26
#